data_AF-A0A8T3VN15-F1
#
_entry.id   AF-A0A8T3VN15-F1
#
_cell.length_a   1.000
_cell.length_b   1.000
_cell.length_c   1.000
_cell.angle_alpha   90.00
_cell.angle_beta   90.00
_cell.angle_gamma   90.00
#
_symmetry.space_group_name_H-M   'P 1'
#
loop_
_entity.id
_entity.type
_entity.pdbx_description
1 polymer ?
#
loop_
_entity_poly.entity_id
_entity_poly.type
_entity_poly.pdbx_seq_one_letter_code
_entity_poly.pdbx_strand_id
1 'polypeptide(L)'
;MKVVNKNIKVRIYPSKADKNDKGENIVSINKIESNIGIYRFIYNHELAFINDFKSLLVQYGYDDKVVVNDSSCNVLLKMLRAENSFLEKAESSSRQQSQRNLIQAFKRFHNPNLKSNYPVFKHKKNAKEHFRIINNNNNVRIQKKQVWIRTNQTG
;
A
#
# COMPACT_ATOMS: atom_id res chain seq x y z
N MET A 1 -19.89 -6.88 21.96
CA MET A 1 -18.88 -7.86 21.49
C MET A 1 -17.56 -7.12 21.25
N LYS A 2 -16.50 -7.40 22.02
CA LYS A 2 -15.21 -6.67 21.91
C LYS A 2 -14.43 -7.24 20.71
N VAL A 3 -14.46 -6.56 19.56
CA VAL A 3 -13.69 -6.98 18.38
C VAL A 3 -12.22 -6.65 18.66
N VAL A 4 -11.42 -7.68 18.92
CA VAL A 4 -9.96 -7.52 19.07
C VAL A 4 -9.33 -7.53 17.67
N ASN A 5 -8.87 -6.38 17.20
CA ASN A 5 -8.07 -6.28 15.97
C ASN A 5 -6.70 -6.92 16.19
N LYS A 6 -6.58 -8.22 15.91
CA LYS A 6 -5.30 -8.93 15.94
C LYS A 6 -4.61 -8.81 14.58
N ASN A 7 -3.55 -8.00 14.51
CA ASN A 7 -2.63 -8.03 13.38
C ASN A 7 -1.71 -9.26 13.50
N ILE A 8 -1.70 -10.12 12.49
CA ILE A 8 -0.81 -11.29 12.43
C ILE A 8 0.32 -11.00 11.45
N LYS A 9 1.57 -11.23 11.88
CA LYS A 9 2.76 -11.18 11.01
C LYS A 9 3.19 -12.62 10.70
N VAL A 10 3.15 -12.98 9.42
CA VAL A 10 3.55 -14.30 8.92
C VAL A 10 4.63 -14.13 7.86
N ARG A 11 5.58 -15.07 7.82
CA ARG A 11 6.52 -15.20 6.70
C ARG A 11 5.89 -16.12 5.67
N ILE A 12 5.63 -15.59 4.48
CA ILE A 12 5.08 -16.37 3.38
C ILE A 12 6.25 -16.90 2.57
N TYR A 13 6.31 -18.22 2.41
CA TYR A 13 7.20 -18.86 1.44
C TYR A 13 6.36 -19.18 0.20
N PRO A 14 6.75 -18.69 -0.99
CA PRO A 14 5.96 -18.90 -2.19
C PRO A 14 5.88 -20.39 -2.52
N SER A 15 4.66 -20.90 -2.63
CA SER A 15 4.41 -22.19 -3.27
C SER A 15 4.55 -22.03 -4.78
N LYS A 16 5.10 -23.04 -5.46
CA LYS A 16 5.11 -23.10 -6.93
C LYS A 16 3.73 -23.44 -7.51
N ALA A 17 2.79 -23.88 -6.67
CA ALA A 17 1.45 -24.24 -7.08
C ALA A 17 0.51 -23.04 -6.96
N ASP A 18 -0.27 -22.77 -8.01
CA ASP A 18 -1.34 -21.76 -8.02
C ASP A 18 -2.66 -22.28 -7.43
N LYS A 19 -2.67 -23.52 -6.94
CA LYS A 19 -3.82 -24.14 -6.27
C LYS A 19 -3.45 -24.64 -4.89
N ASN A 20 -4.39 -24.58 -3.96
CA ASN A 20 -4.24 -25.23 -2.66
C ASN A 20 -4.64 -26.71 -2.70
N ASP A 21 -4.49 -27.41 -1.57
CA ASP A 21 -4.84 -28.83 -1.41
C ASP A 21 -6.32 -29.14 -1.75
N LYS A 22 -7.18 -28.12 -1.84
CA LYS A 22 -8.60 -28.22 -2.19
C LYS A 22 -8.89 -27.84 -3.65
N GLY A 23 -7.86 -27.59 -4.46
CA GLY A 23 -7.99 -27.18 -5.86
C GLY A 23 -8.37 -25.70 -6.07
N GLU A 24 -8.41 -24.88 -5.02
CA GLU A 24 -8.79 -23.47 -5.11
C GLU A 24 -7.62 -22.61 -5.58
N ASN A 25 -7.88 -21.64 -6.46
CA ASN A 25 -6.86 -20.71 -6.95
C ASN A 25 -6.33 -19.80 -5.83
N ILE A 26 -5.01 -19.72 -5.74
CA ILE A 26 -4.28 -18.89 -4.78
C ILE A 26 -3.48 -17.81 -5.50
N VAL A 27 -3.15 -16.75 -4.77
CA VAL A 27 -2.35 -15.65 -5.30
C VAL A 27 -0.93 -16.15 -5.58
N SER A 28 -0.50 -16.02 -6.84
CA SER A 28 0.87 -16.34 -7.25
C SER A 28 1.89 -15.32 -6.70
N ILE A 29 3.14 -15.73 -6.60
CA ILE A 29 4.23 -14.86 -6.14
C ILE A 29 4.38 -13.62 -7.01
N ASN A 30 4.29 -13.78 -8.34
CA ASN A 30 4.36 -12.66 -9.30
C ASN A 30 3.27 -11.63 -9.05
N LYS A 31 2.08 -12.06 -8.60
CA LYS A 31 0.98 -11.15 -8.27
C LYS A 31 1.24 -10.38 -6.97
N ILE A 32 1.87 -11.01 -5.98
CA ILE A 32 2.32 -10.33 -4.76
C ILE A 32 3.40 -9.29 -5.09
N GLU A 33 4.42 -9.68 -5.85
CA GLU A 33 5.51 -8.78 -6.25
C GLU A 33 5.01 -7.59 -7.09
N SER A 34 4.13 -7.86 -8.06
CA SER A 34 3.46 -6.82 -8.84
C SER A 34 2.69 -5.85 -7.95
N ASN A 35 1.95 -6.37 -6.96
CA ASN A 35 1.19 -5.53 -6.03
C ASN A 35 2.11 -4.68 -5.14
N ILE A 36 3.25 -5.22 -4.69
CA ILE A 36 4.28 -4.45 -3.97
C ILE A 36 4.90 -3.37 -4.88
N GLY A 37 5.13 -3.69 -6.16
CA GLY A 37 5.60 -2.75 -7.17
C GLY A 37 4.63 -1.58 -7.37
N ILE A 38 3.35 -1.88 -7.56
CA ILE A 38 2.27 -0.88 -7.71
C ILE A 38 2.13 -0.03 -6.45
N TYR A 39 2.16 -0.65 -5.27
CA TYR A 39 2.13 0.06 -3.99
C TYR A 39 3.27 1.09 -3.90
N ARG A 40 4.49 0.69 -4.28
CA ARG A 40 5.66 1.57 -4.30
C ARG A 40 5.52 2.70 -5.32
N PHE A 41 5.01 2.36 -6.50
CA PHE A 41 4.77 3.33 -7.56
C PHE A 41 3.84 4.44 -7.08
N ILE A 42 2.67 4.08 -6.52
CA ILE A 42 1.69 5.06 -6.01
C ILE A 42 2.33 5.96 -4.95
N TYR A 43 2.97 5.37 -3.94
CA TYR A 43 3.59 6.14 -2.86
C TYR A 43 4.60 7.16 -3.39
N ASN A 44 5.50 6.72 -4.29
CA ASN A 44 6.55 7.56 -4.82
C ASN A 44 6.00 8.68 -5.72
N HIS A 45 5.01 8.38 -6.56
CA HIS A 45 4.39 9.38 -7.42
C HIS A 45 3.61 10.43 -6.62
N GLU A 46 2.81 10.02 -5.63
CA GLU A 46 2.12 10.97 -4.75
C GLU A 46 3.12 11.82 -3.96
N LEU A 47 4.19 11.22 -3.44
CA LEU A 47 5.25 11.96 -2.74
C LEU A 47 5.95 12.97 -3.64
N ALA A 48 6.28 12.59 -4.88
CA ALA A 48 6.89 13.48 -5.86
C ALA A 48 5.98 14.68 -6.16
N PHE A 49 4.70 14.43 -6.44
CA PHE A 49 3.73 15.50 -6.66
C PHE A 49 3.65 16.48 -5.48
N ILE A 50 3.63 15.96 -4.25
CA ILE A 50 3.61 16.80 -3.04
C ILE A 50 4.90 17.62 -2.94
N ASN A 51 6.06 17.05 -3.27
CA ASN A 51 7.34 17.77 -3.25
C ASN A 51 7.37 18.90 -4.29
N ASP A 52 6.88 18.64 -5.49
CA ASP A 52 6.83 19.63 -6.58
C ASP A 52 5.88 20.75 -6.21
N PHE A 53 4.68 20.41 -5.72
CA PHE A 53 3.69 21.38 -5.26
C PHE A 53 4.20 22.21 -4.08
N LYS A 54 4.90 21.58 -3.13
CA LYS A 54 5.56 22.28 -2.02
C LYS A 54 6.60 23.27 -2.54
N SER A 55 7.43 22.86 -3.50
CA SER A 55 8.47 23.73 -4.06
C SER A 55 7.86 24.97 -4.72
N LEU A 56 6.74 24.79 -5.43
CA LEU A 56 5.97 25.88 -6.01
C LEU A 56 5.43 26.82 -4.92
N LEU A 57 4.80 26.28 -3.87
CA LEU A 57 4.28 27.10 -2.77
C LEU A 57 5.37 27.92 -2.07
N VAL A 58 6.54 27.32 -1.83
CA VAL A 58 7.69 28.02 -1.25
C VAL A 58 8.15 29.17 -2.15
N GLN A 59 8.21 28.96 -3.47
CA GLN A 59 8.58 30.00 -4.44
C GLN A 59 7.66 31.22 -4.38
N TYR A 60 6.37 31.02 -4.10
CA TYR A 60 5.37 32.08 -4.01
C TYR A 60 5.10 32.56 -2.57
N GLY A 61 5.85 32.09 -1.56
CA GLY A 61 5.71 32.54 -0.17
C GLY A 61 4.56 31.92 0.63
N TYR A 62 4.12 30.71 0.26
CA TYR A 62 3.01 29.96 0.89
C TYR A 62 3.46 28.62 1.51
N ASP A 63 4.65 28.58 2.10
CA ASP A 63 5.27 27.36 2.63
C ASP A 63 4.43 26.66 3.73
N ASP A 64 3.61 27.42 4.45
CA ASP A 64 2.69 26.95 5.49
C ASP A 64 1.40 26.29 4.95
N LYS A 65 1.13 26.37 3.64
CA LYS A 65 -0.13 25.91 3.03
C LYS A 65 -0.11 24.47 2.51
N VAL A 66 1.02 23.77 2.60
CA VAL A 66 1.09 22.37 2.16
C VAL A 66 0.30 21.48 3.12
N VAL A 67 -0.87 21.02 2.69
CA VAL A 67 -1.71 20.09 3.47
C VAL A 67 -1.84 18.76 2.74
N VAL A 68 -1.24 17.71 3.32
CA VAL A 68 -1.42 16.34 2.84
C VAL A 68 -2.57 15.69 3.60
N ASN A 69 -3.71 15.52 2.94
CA ASN A 69 -4.94 14.98 3.55
C ASN A 69 -5.62 13.94 2.65
N ASP A 70 -6.63 13.25 3.19
CA ASP A 70 -7.33 12.19 2.47
C ASP A 70 -8.00 12.71 1.19
N SER A 71 -8.58 13.91 1.18
CA SER A 71 -9.26 14.46 0.01
C SER A 71 -8.30 14.69 -1.17
N SER A 72 -7.22 15.44 -0.92
CA SER A 72 -6.19 15.76 -1.92
C SER A 72 -5.54 14.50 -2.47
N CYS A 73 -5.11 13.59 -1.60
CA CYS A 73 -4.51 12.35 -2.06
C CYS A 73 -5.53 11.51 -2.86
N ASN A 74 -6.79 11.39 -2.44
CA ASN A 74 -7.80 10.64 -3.19
C ASN A 74 -7.95 11.14 -4.64
N VAL A 75 -7.83 12.45 -4.87
CA VAL A 75 -7.81 13.02 -6.23
C VAL A 75 -6.56 12.57 -6.98
N LEU A 76 -5.37 12.68 -6.38
CA LEU A 76 -4.12 12.23 -7.00
C LEU A 76 -4.16 10.74 -7.38
N LEU A 77 -4.68 9.88 -6.51
CA LEU A 77 -4.82 8.47 -6.80
C LEU A 77 -5.81 8.21 -7.95
N LYS A 78 -6.90 8.97 -8.06
CA LYS A 78 -7.82 8.88 -9.21
C LYS A 78 -7.13 9.27 -10.51
N MET A 79 -6.35 10.36 -10.50
CA MET A 79 -5.57 10.80 -11.67
C MET A 79 -4.56 9.74 -12.09
N LEU A 80 -3.76 9.23 -11.14
CA LEU A 80 -2.79 8.17 -11.40
C LEU A 80 -3.44 6.92 -12.00
N ARG A 81 -4.63 6.52 -11.53
CA ARG A 81 -5.37 5.37 -12.07
C ARG A 81 -5.86 5.58 -13.50
N ALA A 82 -6.26 6.80 -13.84
CA ALA A 82 -6.69 7.14 -15.20
C ALA A 82 -5.51 7.08 -16.19
N GLU A 83 -4.33 7.54 -15.76
CA GLU A 83 -3.11 7.53 -16.58
C GLU A 83 -2.45 6.14 -16.67
N ASN A 84 -2.55 5.36 -15.60
CA ASN A 84 -1.80 4.11 -15.45
C ASN A 84 -2.75 2.93 -15.26
N SER A 85 -3.22 2.36 -16.37
CA SER A 85 -4.14 1.21 -16.38
C SER A 85 -3.62 -0.01 -15.61
N PHE A 86 -2.29 -0.19 -15.54
CA PHE A 86 -1.68 -1.30 -14.79
C PHE A 86 -1.94 -1.22 -13.28
N LEU A 87 -2.29 -0.05 -12.73
CA LEU A 87 -2.65 0.09 -11.32
C LEU A 87 -3.91 -0.69 -10.95
N GLU A 88 -4.82 -0.96 -11.90
CA GLU A 88 -6.00 -1.78 -11.64
C GLU A 88 -5.65 -3.27 -11.40
N LYS A 89 -4.44 -3.71 -11.76
CA LYS A 89 -3.96 -5.07 -11.47
C LYS A 89 -3.68 -5.28 -9.98
N ALA A 90 -3.49 -4.20 -9.21
CA ALA A 90 -3.27 -4.25 -7.78
C ALA A 90 -4.58 -4.49 -7.01
N GLU A 91 -4.44 -5.18 -5.89
CA GLU A 91 -5.54 -5.35 -4.96
C GLU A 91 -5.96 -3.98 -4.39
N SER A 92 -7.27 -3.74 -4.32
CA SER A 92 -7.83 -2.40 -4.02
C SER A 92 -7.45 -1.90 -2.63
N SER A 93 -7.39 -2.77 -1.62
CA SER A 93 -6.95 -2.37 -0.27
C SER A 93 -5.48 -1.96 -0.26
N SER A 94 -4.65 -2.59 -1.08
CA SER A 94 -3.22 -2.30 -1.21
C SER A 94 -2.98 -0.90 -1.77
N ARG A 95 -3.71 -0.52 -2.83
CA ARG A 95 -3.63 0.84 -3.40
C ARG A 95 -4.00 1.91 -2.38
N GLN A 96 -5.15 1.77 -1.73
CA GLN A 96 -5.60 2.72 -0.71
C GLN A 96 -4.64 2.76 0.50
N GLN A 97 -4.05 1.62 0.86
CA GLN A 97 -3.11 1.55 1.98
C GLN A 97 -1.81 2.31 1.69
N SER A 98 -1.37 2.35 0.43
CA SER A 98 -0.20 3.15 0.02
C SER A 98 -0.39 4.61 0.40
N GLN A 99 -1.50 5.17 -0.06
CA GLN A 99 -1.91 6.53 0.21
C GLN A 99 -2.09 6.82 1.71
N ARG A 100 -2.81 5.96 2.43
CA ARG A 100 -2.98 6.10 3.88
C ARG A 100 -1.64 6.14 4.63
N ASN A 101 -0.67 5.33 4.19
CA ASN A 101 0.66 5.31 4.78
C ASN A 101 1.46 6.58 4.45
N LEU A 102 1.26 7.17 3.27
CA LEU A 102 1.85 8.48 2.93
C LEU A 102 1.26 9.59 3.80
N ILE A 103 -0.06 9.69 3.87
CA ILE A 103 -0.77 10.67 4.72
C ILE A 103 -0.31 10.53 6.18
N GLN A 104 -0.23 9.29 6.68
CA GLN A 104 0.22 9.06 8.05
C GLN A 104 1.71 9.40 8.25
N ALA A 105 2.56 9.22 7.25
CA ALA A 105 3.96 9.64 7.31
C ALA A 105 4.05 11.18 7.42
N PHE A 106 3.28 11.93 6.64
CA PHE A 106 3.20 13.39 6.77
C PHE A 106 2.63 13.83 8.12
N LYS A 107 1.55 13.20 8.60
CA LYS A 107 0.99 13.47 9.94
C LYS A 107 2.04 13.27 11.05
N ARG A 108 2.92 12.27 10.91
CA ARG A 108 4.02 12.03 11.85
C ARG A 108 5.14 13.04 11.69
N PHE A 109 5.51 13.39 10.47
CA PHE A 109 6.52 14.40 10.16
C PHE A 109 6.16 15.77 10.73
N HIS A 110 4.89 16.18 10.66
CA HIS A 110 4.40 17.44 11.21
C HIS A 110 4.09 17.40 12.71
N ASN A 111 4.17 16.25 13.37
CA ASN A 111 3.92 16.16 14.80
C ASN A 111 5.22 16.50 15.57
N PRO A 112 5.29 17.63 16.29
CA PRO A 112 6.52 18.08 16.95
C PRO A 112 7.01 17.11 18.04
N ASN A 113 6.10 16.30 18.60
CA ASN A 113 6.43 15.31 19.62
C ASN A 113 7.04 14.02 19.03
N LEU A 114 6.89 13.81 17.72
CA LEU A 114 7.43 12.65 17.02
C LEU A 114 8.65 13.10 16.21
N LYS A 115 9.85 12.66 16.59
CA LYS A 115 11.09 12.88 15.81
C LYS A 115 11.09 12.04 14.53
N SER A 116 10.17 12.31 13.61
CA SER A 116 10.00 11.60 12.35
C SER A 116 10.72 12.34 11.23
N ASN A 117 11.48 11.61 10.42
CA ASN A 117 12.08 12.16 9.21
C ASN A 117 11.01 12.43 8.14
N TYR A 118 11.40 13.21 7.13
CA TYR A 118 10.58 13.45 5.95
C TYR A 118 10.12 12.12 5.33
N PRO A 119 8.86 12.01 4.85
CA PRO A 119 8.35 10.79 4.25
C PRO A 119 9.24 10.31 3.10
N VAL A 120 9.67 9.05 3.18
CA VAL A 120 10.40 8.36 2.12
C VAL A 120 9.87 6.94 2.02
N PHE A 121 9.77 6.43 0.80
CA PHE A 121 9.47 5.03 0.63
C PHE A 121 10.67 4.15 1.01
N LYS A 122 10.39 2.98 1.59
CA LYS A 122 11.43 1.99 1.92
C LYS A 122 12.27 1.63 0.68
N HIS A 123 13.60 1.63 0.82
CA HIS A 123 14.49 1.26 -0.29
C HIS A 123 14.26 -0.19 -0.76
N LYS A 124 14.51 -0.45 -2.05
CA LYS A 124 14.38 -1.79 -2.68
C LYS A 124 15.25 -2.86 -2.02
N LYS A 125 16.44 -2.48 -1.51
CA LYS A 125 17.37 -3.39 -0.83
C LYS A 125 16.99 -3.73 0.61
N ASN A 126 15.84 -3.25 1.09
CA ASN A 126 15.38 -3.60 2.43
C ASN A 126 14.92 -5.06 2.40
N ALA A 127 15.67 -5.96 3.05
CA ALA A 127 15.49 -7.42 2.99
C ALA A 127 14.11 -7.92 3.49
N LYS A 128 13.26 -7.02 4.01
CA LYS A 128 11.92 -7.30 4.49
C LYS A 128 10.89 -6.50 3.68
N GLU A 129 10.54 -7.01 2.50
CA GLU A 129 9.37 -6.51 1.79
C GLU A 129 8.09 -6.99 2.48
N HIS A 130 7.52 -6.12 3.31
CA HIS A 130 6.21 -6.39 3.91
C HIS A 130 5.08 -6.08 2.91
N PHE A 131 4.19 -7.05 2.74
CA PHE A 131 2.89 -6.91 2.09
C PHE A 131 1.80 -6.99 3.16
N ARG A 132 0.80 -6.10 3.09
CA ARG A 132 -0.37 -6.12 3.97
C ARG A 132 -1.60 -6.37 3.11
N ILE A 133 -2.42 -7.31 3.56
CA ILE A 133 -3.74 -7.58 2.99
C ILE A 133 -4.76 -7.59 4.12
N ILE A 134 -5.96 -7.08 3.84
CA ILE A 134 -7.08 -7.13 4.77
C ILE A 134 -7.84 -8.43 4.52
N ASN A 135 -8.15 -9.15 5.60
CA ASN A 135 -8.98 -10.35 5.52
C ASN A 135 -10.46 -9.97 5.34
N ASN A 136 -10.87 -9.73 4.10
CA ASN A 136 -12.25 -9.46 3.73
C ASN A 136 -12.86 -10.74 3.15
N ASN A 137 -14.06 -11.11 3.57
CA ASN A 137 -14.78 -12.30 3.09
C ASN A 137 -13.95 -13.59 3.14
N ASN A 138 -13.09 -13.74 4.16
CA ASN A 138 -12.25 -14.92 4.35
C ASN A 138 -11.31 -15.20 3.15
N ASN A 139 -10.83 -14.14 2.49
CA ASN A 139 -9.88 -14.19 1.38
C ASN A 139 -8.45 -14.57 1.82
N VAL A 140 -8.14 -14.44 3.11
CA VAL A 140 -6.88 -14.91 3.72
C VAL A 140 -7.18 -16.02 4.70
N ARG A 141 -6.57 -17.19 4.51
CA ARG A 141 -6.71 -18.36 5.38
C ARG A 141 -5.35 -18.82 5.87
N ILE A 142 -5.20 -19.00 7.18
CA ILE A 142 -4.01 -19.58 7.78
C ILE A 142 -4.39 -20.99 8.25
N GLN A 143 -3.72 -22.01 7.74
CA GLN A 143 -3.95 -23.40 8.13
C GLN A 143 -2.61 -24.06 8.48
N LYS A 144 -2.53 -24.64 9.69
CA LYS A 144 -1.30 -25.22 10.25
C LYS A 144 -0.13 -24.21 10.20
N LYS A 145 0.77 -24.35 9.21
CA LYS A 145 1.96 -23.51 8.96
C LYS A 145 1.95 -22.87 7.56
N GLN A 146 0.82 -22.90 6.87
CA GLN A 146 0.65 -22.37 5.52
C GLN A 146 -0.33 -21.19 5.53
N VAL A 147 -0.07 -20.21 4.66
CA VAL A 147 -0.91 -19.03 4.45
C VAL A 147 -1.42 -19.09 3.02
N TRP A 148 -2.74 -19.09 2.88
CA TRP A 148 -3.43 -19.11 1.61
C TRP A 148 -4.09 -17.76 1.40
N ILE A 149 -3.73 -17.09 0.31
CA ILE A 149 -4.41 -15.88 -0.13
C ILE A 149 -5.17 -16.25 -1.39
N ARG A 150 -6.49 -16.08 -1.36
CA ARG A 150 -7.35 -16.39 -2.50
C ARG A 150 -7.41 -15.22 -3.46
N THR A 151 -7.49 -15.53 -4.74
CA THR A 151 -7.88 -14.54 -5.75
C THR A 151 -9.40 -14.48 -5.81
N ASN A 152 -9.98 -13.28 -5.79
CA ASN A 152 -11.36 -13.13 -6.24
C ASN A 152 -11.37 -13.46 -7.73
N GLN A 153 -12.09 -14.52 -8.11
CA GLN A 153 -12.35 -14.80 -9.52
C GLN A 153 -13.32 -13.73 -10.01
N THR A 154 -12.80 -12.69 -10.66
CA THR A 154 -13.59 -11.99 -11.67
C THR A 154 -13.54 -12.89 -12.90
N GLY A 155 -14.64 -13.62 -13.12
CA GLY A 155 -14.96 -14.17 -14.43
C GLY A 155 -15.19 -13.06 -15.44
#